data_AF-A0AAJ5ZGT7-F1
#
_entry.id   AF-A0AAJ5ZGT7-F1
#
_cell.length_a   1.000
_cell.length_b   1.000
_cell.length_c   1.000
_cell.angle_alpha   90.00
_cell.angle_beta   90.00
_cell.angle_gamma   90.00
#
_symmetry.space_group_name_H-M   'P 1'
#
loop_
_entity.id
_entity.type
_entity.pdbx_description
1 polymer ?
#
loop_
_entity_poly.entity_id
_entity_poly.type
_entity_poly.pdbx_seq_one_letter_code
_entity_poly.pdbx_strand_id
1 'polypeptide(L)'
;MESIPSTESSFRQSYVDRDRIEEDRFEDDRRRRRGMAISLIPLGIAMALIMHYTNIVVAIDDADWQYVLHRPALVNVMKLSLAPILGGGIAMLIAGLIATAIAGREGRYLPLALTVFMYMIFMPLTVGLLLPANLFLLDVTGLSVVDVSVGDAISSWIWGTPFFVLTYTMTGMKQAFWAGAGAVLIGAFVFRYLGPNSETFSLKKTLGATSLAGLIIVFLIMFGPLGIFEILFNQFRAA
;
A
#
# COMPACT_ATOMS: atom_id res chain seq x y z
N MET A 1 0.85 61.07 -44.41
CA MET A 1 0.10 60.52 -43.27
C MET A 1 0.97 59.50 -42.58
N GLU A 2 0.95 59.57 -41.26
CA GLU A 2 1.80 58.94 -40.25
C GLU A 2 1.86 57.41 -40.27
N SER A 3 3.04 56.89 -39.91
CA SER A 3 3.37 55.90 -38.85
C SER A 3 2.22 55.01 -38.29
N ILE A 4 2.33 53.74 -37.89
CA ILE A 4 3.38 52.86 -37.31
C ILE A 4 2.87 51.41 -37.51
N PRO A 5 3.71 50.38 -37.76
CA PRO A 5 3.30 48.99 -37.53
C PRO A 5 3.09 48.77 -36.03
N SER A 6 1.87 48.43 -35.60
CA SER A 6 1.54 48.14 -34.20
C SER A 6 2.39 47.00 -33.68
N THR A 7 3.55 47.37 -33.14
CA THR A 7 4.41 46.52 -32.34
C THR A 7 3.84 46.59 -30.93
N GLU A 8 2.67 45.98 -30.72
CA GLU A 8 2.17 45.76 -29.37
C GLU A 8 3.07 44.71 -28.72
N SER A 9 4.08 45.22 -28.02
CA SER A 9 4.90 44.44 -27.10
C SER A 9 4.00 43.69 -26.14
N SER A 10 4.01 42.36 -26.20
CA SER A 10 3.24 41.41 -25.39
C SER A 10 3.67 41.34 -23.92
N PHE A 11 4.01 42.49 -23.32
CA PHE A 11 4.54 42.57 -21.95
C PHE A 11 3.44 42.81 -20.90
N ARG A 12 2.23 43.19 -21.34
CA ARG A 12 1.01 43.27 -20.52
C ARG A 12 0.10 42.06 -20.78
N GLN A 13 0.56 40.87 -20.43
CA GLN A 13 -0.39 39.83 -20.02
C GLN A 13 -1.18 40.42 -18.84
N SER A 14 -2.49 40.55 -18.98
CA SER A 14 -3.36 41.04 -17.92
C SER A 14 -3.12 40.21 -16.66
N TYR A 15 -3.05 40.84 -15.48
CA TYR A 15 -2.91 40.10 -14.21
C TYR A 15 -3.95 38.98 -14.10
N VAL A 16 -5.15 39.19 -14.65
CA VAL A 16 -6.23 38.19 -14.73
C VAL A 16 -5.85 36.97 -15.57
N ASP A 17 -5.13 37.14 -16.68
CA ASP A 17 -4.70 36.03 -17.52
C ASP A 17 -3.56 35.24 -16.85
N ARG A 18 -2.69 35.93 -16.10
CA ARG A 18 -1.66 35.27 -15.29
C ARG A 18 -2.27 34.45 -14.16
N ASP A 19 -3.21 35.03 -13.43
CA ASP A 19 -3.90 34.35 -12.32
C ASP A 19 -4.63 33.09 -12.80
N ARG A 20 -5.31 33.16 -13.96
CA ARG A 20 -5.95 31.99 -14.59
C ARG A 20 -4.97 30.91 -14.99
N ILE A 21 -3.85 31.28 -15.62
CA ILE A 21 -2.80 30.32 -16.01
C ILE A 21 -2.16 29.67 -14.78
N GLU A 22 -1.96 30.43 -13.68
CA GLU A 22 -1.44 29.88 -12.44
C GLU A 22 -2.44 28.93 -11.77
N GLU A 23 -3.72 29.28 -11.74
CA GLU A 23 -4.80 28.42 -11.21
C GLU A 23 -4.87 27.09 -11.97
N ASP A 24 -4.87 27.13 -13.31
CA ASP A 24 -4.85 25.93 -14.16
C ASP A 24 -3.62 25.04 -13.88
N ARG A 25 -2.46 25.66 -13.66
CA ARG A 25 -1.23 24.92 -13.30
C ARG A 25 -1.34 24.25 -11.93
N PHE A 26 -1.92 24.93 -10.94
CA PHE A 26 -2.12 24.35 -9.62
C PHE A 26 -3.14 23.21 -9.64
N GLU A 27 -4.20 23.33 -10.44
CA GLU A 27 -5.21 22.28 -10.58
C GLU A 27 -4.65 21.04 -11.27
N ASP A 28 -3.90 21.20 -12.38
CA ASP A 28 -3.25 20.07 -13.04
C ASP A 28 -2.23 19.39 -12.12
N ASP A 29 -1.43 20.17 -11.38
CA ASP A 29 -0.48 19.59 -10.43
C ASP A 29 -1.19 18.85 -9.28
N ARG A 30 -2.32 19.38 -8.77
CA ARG A 30 -3.14 18.70 -7.76
C ARG A 30 -3.71 17.39 -8.29
N ARG A 31 -4.19 17.38 -9.53
CA ARG A 31 -4.71 16.18 -10.20
C ARG A 31 -3.61 15.14 -10.38
N ARG A 32 -2.41 15.53 -10.82
CA ARG A 32 -1.25 14.65 -10.99
C ARG A 32 -0.74 14.10 -9.66
N ARG A 33 -0.72 14.91 -8.59
CA ARG A 33 -0.38 14.46 -7.22
C ARG A 33 -1.35 13.40 -6.71
N ARG A 34 -2.65 13.62 -6.84
CA ARG A 34 -3.67 12.60 -6.51
C ARG A 34 -3.51 11.36 -7.36
N GLY A 35 -3.25 11.53 -8.66
CA GLY A 35 -3.00 10.43 -9.58
C GLY A 35 -1.81 9.56 -9.18
N MET A 36 -0.71 10.19 -8.74
CA MET A 36 0.46 9.49 -8.19
C MET A 36 0.08 8.62 -6.99
N ALA A 37 -0.58 9.20 -5.98
CA ALA A 37 -0.99 8.49 -4.78
C ALA A 37 -1.91 7.30 -5.10
N ILE A 38 -2.91 7.50 -5.96
CA ILE A 38 -3.84 6.44 -6.40
C ILE A 38 -3.09 5.33 -7.13
N SER A 39 -2.15 5.68 -8.02
CA SER A 39 -1.40 4.68 -8.78
C SER A 39 -0.48 3.81 -7.93
N LEU A 40 -0.11 4.23 -6.71
CA LEU A 40 0.67 3.40 -5.78
C LEU A 40 -0.17 2.38 -5.01
N ILE A 41 -1.49 2.57 -4.90
CA ILE A 41 -2.40 1.70 -4.14
C ILE A 41 -2.18 0.21 -4.45
N PRO A 42 -2.13 -0.24 -5.73
CA PRO A 42 -1.95 -1.66 -6.01
C PRO A 42 -0.65 -2.25 -5.47
N LEU A 43 0.43 -1.46 -5.45
CA LEU A 43 1.71 -1.88 -4.87
C LEU A 43 1.64 -1.92 -3.34
N GLY A 44 0.90 -0.99 -2.72
CA GLY A 44 0.60 -1.04 -1.28
C GLY A 44 -0.22 -2.26 -0.89
N ILE A 45 -1.19 -2.67 -1.71
CA ILE A 45 -1.96 -3.91 -1.51
C ILE A 45 -1.05 -5.13 -1.62
N ALA A 46 -0.26 -5.20 -2.69
CA ALA A 46 0.67 -6.29 -2.95
C ALA A 46 1.64 -6.50 -1.78
N MET A 47 2.25 -5.42 -1.29
CA MET A 47 3.24 -5.51 -0.22
C MET A 47 2.62 -5.83 1.14
N ALA A 48 1.39 -5.37 1.41
CA ALA A 48 0.66 -5.78 2.61
C ALA A 48 0.29 -7.26 2.57
N LEU A 49 -0.08 -7.80 1.40
CA LEU A 49 -0.32 -9.23 1.22
C LEU A 49 0.95 -10.07 1.42
N ILE A 50 2.07 -9.63 0.85
CA ILE A 50 3.37 -10.29 1.02
C ILE A 50 3.75 -10.30 2.49
N MET A 51 3.67 -9.15 3.17
CA MET A 51 3.92 -9.07 4.59
C MET A 51 3.01 -10.03 5.37
N HIS A 52 1.71 -10.01 5.10
CA HIS A 52 0.76 -10.86 5.83
C HIS A 52 1.11 -12.34 5.68
N TYR A 53 1.47 -12.75 4.47
CA TYR A 53 1.93 -14.11 4.17
C TYR A 53 3.25 -14.46 4.89
N THR A 54 4.20 -13.53 5.01
CA THR A 54 5.46 -13.77 5.73
C THR A 54 5.32 -13.68 7.24
N ASN A 55 4.45 -12.79 7.75
CA ASN A 55 4.34 -12.47 9.17
C ASN A 55 3.49 -13.47 9.94
N ILE A 56 2.45 -14.04 9.31
CA ILE A 56 1.70 -15.13 9.95
C ILE A 56 2.64 -16.29 10.29
N VAL A 57 3.63 -16.57 9.44
CA VAL A 57 4.63 -17.61 9.72
C VAL A 57 5.48 -17.27 10.94
N VAL A 58 5.88 -16.00 11.11
CA VAL A 58 6.76 -15.55 12.20
C VAL A 58 6.00 -15.37 13.53
N ALA A 59 4.77 -14.86 13.50
CA ALA A 59 3.96 -14.66 14.71
C ALA A 59 3.51 -15.98 15.35
N ILE A 60 3.40 -17.07 14.58
CA ILE A 60 3.15 -18.42 15.12
C ILE A 60 4.41 -19.00 15.78
N ASP A 61 5.61 -18.61 15.32
CA ASP A 61 6.90 -19.08 15.88
C ASP A 61 7.17 -18.46 17.26
N ASP A 62 6.81 -17.19 17.47
CA ASP A 62 7.03 -16.47 18.73
C ASP A 62 5.94 -16.70 19.81
N ALA A 63 4.76 -17.20 19.43
CA ALA A 63 3.61 -17.29 20.34
C ALA A 63 3.46 -18.64 21.06
N ASP A 64 4.09 -19.72 20.60
CA ASP A 64 3.83 -21.06 21.13
C ASP A 64 5.03 -22.01 20.94
N TRP A 65 5.83 -22.17 21.99
CA TRP A 65 7.06 -22.99 22.06
C TRP A 65 6.82 -24.52 21.94
N GLN A 66 5.60 -24.96 21.62
CA GLN A 66 5.24 -26.38 21.49
C GLN A 66 4.42 -26.75 20.25
N TYR A 67 4.07 -25.81 19.36
CA TYR A 67 3.31 -26.14 18.15
C TYR A 67 4.20 -26.17 16.92
N VAL A 68 4.63 -27.39 16.57
CA VAL A 68 5.48 -27.72 15.42
C VAL A 68 4.93 -27.18 14.10
N LEU A 69 5.48 -26.05 13.62
CA LEU A 69 5.42 -25.52 12.24
C LEU A 69 4.21 -25.99 11.41
N HIS A 70 2.98 -25.76 11.88
CA HIS A 70 1.81 -25.90 11.01
C HIS A 70 1.58 -24.55 10.38
N ARG A 71 2.25 -24.32 9.25
CA ARG A 71 1.97 -23.16 8.41
C ARG A 71 0.47 -23.18 8.08
N PRO A 72 -0.28 -22.10 8.33
CA PRO A 72 -1.72 -22.10 8.03
C PRO A 72 -1.91 -22.36 6.54
N ALA A 73 -2.83 -23.28 6.21
CA ALA A 73 -3.16 -23.61 4.84
C ALA A 73 -3.42 -22.33 4.03
N LEU A 74 -3.01 -22.28 2.76
CA LEU A 74 -3.20 -21.12 1.88
C LEU A 74 -4.64 -20.59 1.93
N VAL A 75 -5.62 -21.48 2.08
CA VAL A 75 -7.04 -21.15 2.28
C VAL A 75 -7.27 -20.22 3.48
N ASN A 76 -6.61 -20.46 4.61
CA ASN A 76 -6.72 -19.63 5.81
C ASN A 76 -6.08 -18.26 5.60
N VAL A 77 -4.92 -18.20 4.92
CA VAL A 77 -4.30 -16.93 4.52
C VAL A 77 -5.22 -16.15 3.57
N MET A 78 -5.86 -16.84 2.62
CA MET A 78 -6.78 -16.21 1.68
C MET A 78 -8.04 -15.67 2.37
N LYS A 79 -8.59 -16.37 3.37
CA LYS A 79 -9.71 -15.86 4.18
C LYS A 79 -9.31 -14.59 4.94
N LEU A 80 -8.08 -14.53 5.46
CA LEU A 80 -7.59 -13.38 6.22
C LEU A 80 -7.11 -12.21 5.34
N SER A 81 -6.94 -12.43 4.03
CA SER A 81 -6.37 -11.47 3.08
C SER A 81 -7.17 -10.18 2.88
N LEU A 82 -8.46 -10.16 3.25
CA LEU A 82 -9.30 -8.96 3.12
C LEU A 82 -8.73 -7.77 3.94
N ALA A 83 -8.23 -8.04 5.14
CA ALA A 83 -7.61 -7.03 6.00
C ALA A 83 -6.37 -6.37 5.38
N PRO A 84 -5.34 -7.11 4.91
CA PRO A 84 -4.19 -6.52 4.23
C PRO A 84 -4.54 -5.90 2.88
N ILE A 85 -5.55 -6.38 2.15
CA ILE A 85 -6.01 -5.73 0.90
C ILE A 85 -6.54 -4.33 1.19
N LEU A 86 -7.49 -4.21 2.11
CA LEU A 86 -8.08 -2.91 2.43
C LEU A 86 -7.08 -2.03 3.20
N GLY A 87 -6.41 -2.57 4.21
CA GLY A 87 -5.46 -1.84 5.04
C GLY A 87 -4.25 -1.36 4.25
N GLY A 88 -3.62 -2.24 3.45
CA GLY A 88 -2.49 -1.88 2.59
C GLY A 88 -2.85 -0.83 1.54
N GLY A 89 -4.05 -0.93 0.94
CA GLY A 89 -4.53 0.05 -0.02
C GLY A 89 -4.80 1.42 0.61
N ILE A 90 -5.53 1.45 1.74
CA ILE A 90 -5.84 2.69 2.48
C ILE A 90 -4.56 3.35 2.99
N ALA A 91 -3.66 2.58 3.60
CA ALA A 91 -2.39 3.08 4.11
C ALA A 91 -1.55 3.72 3.01
N MET A 92 -1.47 3.09 1.83
CA MET A 92 -0.71 3.62 0.70
C MET A 92 -1.34 4.89 0.13
N LEU A 93 -2.67 4.96 0.05
CA LEU A 93 -3.36 6.17 -0.40
C LEU A 93 -3.10 7.33 0.57
N ILE A 94 -3.28 7.12 1.88
CA ILE A 94 -3.02 8.13 2.91
C ILE A 94 -1.55 8.57 2.88
N ALA A 95 -0.63 7.61 2.83
CA ALA A 95 0.80 7.87 2.76
C ALA A 95 1.17 8.70 1.54
N GLY A 96 0.68 8.34 0.34
CA GLY A 96 0.95 9.04 -0.90
C GLY A 96 0.34 10.45 -0.92
N LEU A 97 -0.88 10.63 -0.38
CA LEU A 97 -1.52 11.94 -0.30
C LEU A 97 -0.77 12.88 0.65
N ILE A 98 -0.40 12.41 1.85
CA ILE A 98 0.37 13.21 2.82
C ILE A 98 1.74 13.52 2.23
N ALA A 99 2.42 12.53 1.65
CA ALA A 99 3.75 12.71 1.11
C ALA A 99 3.80 13.73 -0.03
N THR A 100 2.85 13.66 -0.96
CA THR A 100 2.75 14.60 -2.08
C THR A 100 2.19 15.97 -1.67
N ALA A 101 1.46 16.06 -0.56
CA ALA A 101 1.04 17.34 0.02
C ALA A 101 2.22 18.09 0.65
N ILE A 102 3.10 17.37 1.36
CA ILE A 102 4.26 17.97 2.07
C ILE A 102 5.42 18.25 1.12
N ALA A 103 5.83 17.26 0.31
CA ALA A 103 7.03 17.34 -0.51
C ALA A 103 6.79 17.85 -1.94
N GLY A 104 5.52 18.02 -2.32
CA GLY A 104 5.13 18.27 -3.71
C GLY A 104 5.43 17.08 -4.63
N ARG A 105 5.15 17.26 -5.92
CA ARG A 105 5.46 16.26 -6.97
C ARG A 105 6.91 16.34 -7.45
N GLU A 106 7.50 17.53 -7.42
CA GLU A 106 8.81 17.82 -8.03
C GLU A 106 10.01 17.52 -7.14
N GLY A 107 9.79 17.26 -5.84
CA GLY A 107 10.80 16.69 -4.97
C GLY A 107 11.22 15.34 -5.56
N ARG A 108 12.33 15.26 -6.28
CA ARG A 108 12.69 14.10 -7.10
C ARG A 108 12.65 12.75 -6.35
N TYR A 109 12.98 12.77 -5.05
CA TYR A 109 13.01 11.59 -4.18
C TYR A 109 12.26 11.77 -2.84
N LEU A 110 12.00 13.02 -2.43
CA LEU A 110 11.39 13.35 -1.15
C LEU A 110 9.96 12.78 -0.94
N PRO A 111 8.99 12.90 -1.88
CA PRO A 111 7.65 12.33 -1.72
C PRO A 111 7.71 10.80 -1.72
N LEU A 112 8.66 10.20 -2.44
CA LEU A 112 8.86 8.76 -2.44
C LEU A 112 9.35 8.27 -1.07
N ALA A 113 10.40 8.89 -0.52
CA ALA A 113 10.92 8.57 0.81
C ALA A 113 9.87 8.79 1.91
N LEU A 114 9.13 9.91 1.84
CA LEU A 114 8.07 10.22 2.78
C LEU A 114 6.90 9.24 2.66
N THR A 115 6.60 8.75 1.45
CA THR A 115 5.60 7.68 1.26
C THR A 115 6.04 6.40 1.96
N VAL A 116 7.31 6.00 1.86
CA VAL A 116 7.83 4.83 2.60
C VAL A 116 7.65 5.02 4.10
N PHE A 117 8.05 6.16 4.64
CA PHE A 117 7.96 6.44 6.07
C PHE A 117 6.51 6.46 6.58
N MET A 118 5.61 7.08 5.83
CA MET A 118 4.19 7.12 6.17
C MET A 118 3.55 5.73 6.05
N TYR A 119 3.86 4.97 4.99
CA TYR A 119 3.35 3.63 4.79
C TYR A 119 3.83 2.65 5.88
N MET A 120 5.08 2.80 6.33
CA MET A 120 5.64 2.06 7.47
C MET A 120 4.80 2.21 8.74
N ILE A 121 4.22 3.38 8.97
CA ILE A 121 3.39 3.68 10.14
C ILE A 121 1.94 3.24 9.90
N PHE A 122 1.35 3.67 8.79
CA PHE A 122 -0.08 3.47 8.54
C PHE A 122 -0.45 2.03 8.20
N MET A 123 0.42 1.28 7.53
CA MET A 123 0.06 -0.07 7.11
C MET A 123 -0.11 -1.03 8.29
N PRO A 124 0.82 -1.15 9.25
CA PRO A 124 0.59 -1.97 10.42
C PRO A 124 -0.63 -1.54 11.23
N LEU A 125 -0.85 -0.23 11.40
CA LEU A 125 -1.99 0.32 12.13
C LEU A 125 -3.33 -0.07 11.48
N THR A 126 -3.45 0.16 10.17
CA THR A 126 -4.68 -0.14 9.43
C THR A 126 -4.95 -1.63 9.33
N VAL A 127 -3.93 -2.45 9.03
CA VAL A 127 -4.07 -3.90 8.96
C VAL A 127 -4.35 -4.49 10.33
N GLY A 128 -3.65 -4.04 11.38
CA GLY A 128 -3.88 -4.47 12.75
C GLY A 128 -5.28 -4.13 13.25
N LEU A 129 -5.87 -3.02 12.80
CA LEU A 129 -7.25 -2.65 13.13
C LEU A 129 -8.29 -3.45 12.33
N LEU A 130 -7.97 -3.78 11.07
CA LEU A 130 -8.87 -4.52 10.19
C LEU A 130 -8.83 -6.04 10.40
N LEU A 131 -7.73 -6.60 10.92
CA LEU A 131 -7.59 -8.04 11.16
C LEU A 131 -8.66 -8.57 12.14
N PRO A 132 -8.88 -7.97 13.32
CA PRO A 132 -9.96 -8.38 14.21
C PRO A 132 -11.35 -8.23 13.59
N ALA A 133 -11.58 -7.14 12.83
CA ALA A 133 -12.85 -6.94 12.13
C ALA A 133 -13.09 -8.01 11.04
N ASN A 134 -12.02 -8.43 10.34
CA ASN A 134 -12.11 -9.50 9.35
C ASN A 134 -12.40 -10.85 10.01
N LEU A 135 -11.76 -11.15 11.15
CA LEU A 135 -12.05 -12.36 11.94
C LEU A 135 -13.51 -12.40 12.40
N PHE A 136 -14.05 -11.29 12.89
CA PHE A 136 -15.46 -11.18 13.25
C PHE A 136 -16.39 -11.47 12.07
N LEU A 137 -16.09 -10.93 10.88
CA LEU A 137 -16.88 -11.19 9.68
C LEU A 137 -16.81 -12.66 9.26
N LEU A 138 -15.64 -13.29 9.35
CA LEU A 138 -15.46 -14.71 9.06
C LEU A 138 -16.24 -15.60 10.04
N ASP A 139 -16.33 -15.21 11.30
CA ASP A 139 -17.12 -15.91 12.32
C ASP A 139 -18.62 -15.82 12.05
N VAL A 140 -19.14 -14.62 11.80
CA VAL A 140 -20.57 -14.40 11.43
C VAL A 140 -20.96 -15.15 10.15
N THR A 141 -20.03 -15.31 9.21
CA THR A 141 -20.28 -16.01 7.93
C THR A 141 -20.06 -17.53 8.01
N GLY A 142 -19.72 -18.08 9.18
CA GLY A 142 -19.45 -19.51 9.38
C GLY A 142 -18.20 -20.01 8.67
N LEU A 143 -17.32 -19.10 8.22
CA LEU A 143 -16.05 -19.39 7.57
C LEU A 143 -14.86 -19.27 8.54
N SER A 144 -15.15 -19.21 9.83
CA SER A 144 -14.18 -19.06 10.91
C SER A 144 -12.99 -20.01 10.76
N VAL A 145 -11.82 -19.50 11.12
CA VAL A 145 -10.57 -20.26 11.22
C VAL A 145 -10.23 -20.53 12.70
N VAL A 146 -10.98 -19.96 13.64
CA VAL A 146 -10.70 -20.00 15.08
C VAL A 146 -11.97 -20.40 15.84
N ASP A 147 -11.87 -21.40 16.72
CA ASP A 147 -12.96 -21.88 17.57
C ASP A 147 -13.19 -20.95 18.78
N VAL A 148 -13.49 -19.67 18.54
CA VAL A 148 -13.84 -18.71 19.60
C VAL A 148 -15.27 -18.25 19.38
N SER A 149 -16.07 -18.27 20.44
CA SER A 149 -17.46 -17.83 20.40
C SER A 149 -17.56 -16.33 20.07
N VAL A 150 -18.57 -15.93 19.28
CA VAL A 150 -18.84 -14.53 18.89
C VAL A 150 -18.81 -13.56 20.09
N GLY A 151 -19.26 -14.00 21.27
CA GLY A 151 -19.31 -13.19 22.49
C GLY A 151 -17.94 -12.90 23.11
N ASP A 152 -17.06 -13.92 23.15
CA ASP A 152 -15.68 -13.76 23.64
C ASP A 152 -14.82 -12.97 22.64
N ALA A 153 -15.11 -13.11 21.34
CA ALA A 153 -14.51 -12.34 20.27
C ALA A 153 -14.85 -10.83 20.36
N ILE A 154 -16.09 -10.45 20.71
CA ILE A 154 -16.48 -9.04 20.88
C ILE A 154 -15.80 -8.41 22.11
N SER A 155 -15.73 -9.14 23.22
CA SER A 155 -15.08 -8.66 24.45
C SER A 155 -13.57 -8.46 24.23
N SER A 156 -12.91 -9.44 23.61
CA SER A 156 -11.50 -9.34 23.22
C SER A 156 -11.26 -8.27 22.14
N TRP A 157 -12.24 -8.00 21.27
CA TRP A 157 -12.16 -6.90 20.32
C TRP A 157 -12.24 -5.53 20.99
N ILE A 158 -13.17 -5.30 21.91
CA ILE A 158 -13.30 -3.97 22.53
C ILE A 158 -12.13 -3.68 23.48
N TRP A 159 -11.70 -4.67 24.27
CA TRP A 159 -10.70 -4.48 25.32
C TRP A 159 -9.29 -4.89 24.92
N GLY A 160 -9.13 -5.84 23.98
CA GLY A 160 -7.85 -6.36 23.51
C GLY A 160 -7.34 -5.71 22.22
N THR A 161 -8.20 -5.14 21.36
CA THR A 161 -7.77 -4.52 20.09
C THR A 161 -6.74 -3.41 20.26
N PRO A 162 -6.82 -2.50 21.25
CA PRO A 162 -5.77 -1.49 21.42
C PRO A 162 -4.39 -2.11 21.67
N PHE A 163 -4.31 -3.15 22.51
CA PHE A 163 -3.05 -3.84 22.82
C PHE A 163 -2.56 -4.71 21.65
N PHE A 164 -3.47 -5.39 20.97
CA PHE A 164 -3.17 -6.15 19.76
C PHE A 164 -2.66 -5.26 18.63
N VAL A 165 -3.35 -4.15 18.34
CA VAL A 165 -2.94 -3.16 17.32
C VAL A 165 -1.58 -2.59 17.67
N LEU A 166 -1.34 -2.25 18.94
CA LEU A 166 -0.04 -1.73 19.39
C LEU A 166 1.07 -2.75 19.17
N THR A 167 0.86 -4.00 19.58
CA THR A 167 1.85 -5.09 19.46
C THR A 167 2.11 -5.44 18.00
N TYR A 168 1.06 -5.58 17.19
CA TYR A 168 1.16 -5.81 15.75
C TYR A 168 1.88 -4.66 15.04
N THR A 169 1.64 -3.41 15.48
CA THR A 169 2.31 -2.23 14.92
C THR A 169 3.78 -2.22 15.27
N MET A 170 4.14 -2.43 16.53
CA MET A 170 5.54 -2.43 16.98
C MET A 170 6.35 -3.54 16.33
N THR A 171 5.78 -4.75 16.21
CA THR A 171 6.46 -5.91 15.61
C THR A 171 6.50 -5.84 14.08
N GLY A 172 5.44 -5.31 13.45
CA GLY A 172 5.29 -5.22 12.00
C GLY A 172 6.03 -4.03 11.35
N MET A 173 6.43 -3.01 12.11
CA MET A 173 7.06 -1.80 11.58
C MET A 173 8.29 -2.06 10.71
N LYS A 174 9.19 -2.95 11.13
CA LYS A 174 10.41 -3.29 10.37
C LYS A 174 10.06 -3.87 9.00
N GLN A 175 9.13 -4.80 8.95
CA GLN A 175 8.69 -5.42 7.69
C GLN A 175 7.88 -4.41 6.86
N ALA A 176 7.15 -3.49 7.50
CA ALA A 176 6.36 -2.43 6.84
C ALA A 176 7.26 -1.44 6.12
N PHE A 177 8.41 -1.13 6.72
CA PHE A 177 9.44 -0.33 6.11
C PHE A 177 9.95 -0.97 4.81
N TRP A 178 10.32 -2.25 4.85
CA TRP A 178 10.80 -2.97 3.65
C TRP A 178 9.71 -3.13 2.59
N ALA A 179 8.49 -3.41 3.01
CA ALA A 179 7.29 -3.43 2.14
C ALA A 179 7.08 -2.08 1.45
N GLY A 180 7.14 -0.97 2.20
CA GLY A 180 7.02 0.38 1.67
C GLY A 180 8.15 0.74 0.71
N ALA A 181 9.40 0.41 1.07
CA ALA A 181 10.57 0.64 0.23
C ALA A 181 10.45 -0.15 -1.09
N GLY A 182 10.06 -1.42 -1.02
CA GLY A 182 9.80 -2.25 -2.19
C GLY A 182 8.73 -1.63 -3.10
N ALA A 183 7.55 -1.30 -2.56
CA ALA A 183 6.47 -0.65 -3.31
C ALA A 183 6.94 0.64 -4.01
N VAL A 184 7.68 1.49 -3.30
CA VAL A 184 8.16 2.76 -3.83
C VAL A 184 9.24 2.57 -4.91
N LEU A 185 10.14 1.60 -4.77
CA LEU A 185 11.16 1.30 -5.79
C LEU A 185 10.51 0.82 -7.10
N ILE A 186 9.55 -0.09 -7.00
CA ILE A 186 8.78 -0.57 -8.16
C ILE A 186 7.96 0.58 -8.75
N GLY A 187 7.30 1.37 -7.90
CA GLY A 187 6.52 2.54 -8.31
C GLY A 187 7.39 3.57 -9.04
N ALA A 188 8.58 3.87 -8.53
CA ALA A 188 9.54 4.77 -9.15
C ALA A 188 9.99 4.27 -10.52
N PHE A 189 10.22 2.95 -10.67
CA PHE A 189 10.52 2.33 -11.95
C PHE A 189 9.36 2.50 -12.94
N VAL A 190 8.12 2.24 -12.53
CA VAL A 190 6.93 2.45 -13.37
C VAL A 190 6.77 3.93 -13.73
N PHE A 191 6.96 4.83 -12.77
CA PHE A 191 6.81 6.27 -12.96
C PHE A 191 7.88 6.87 -13.86
N ARG A 192 9.04 6.25 -13.99
CA ARG A 192 10.05 6.65 -14.98
C ARG A 192 9.49 6.63 -16.41
N TYR A 193 8.59 5.70 -16.71
CA TYR A 193 8.04 5.51 -18.07
C TYR A 193 6.60 6.02 -18.21
N LEU A 194 5.78 5.85 -17.18
CA LEU A 194 4.33 6.11 -17.21
C LEU A 194 3.89 7.04 -16.07
N GLY A 195 4.81 7.81 -15.49
CA GLY A 195 4.56 8.55 -14.26
C GLY A 195 3.84 9.88 -14.43
N PRO A 196 3.51 10.51 -13.29
CA PRO A 196 2.78 11.79 -13.23
C PRO A 196 3.53 12.96 -13.88
N ASN A 197 4.85 12.82 -14.03
CA ASN A 197 5.74 13.83 -14.61
C ASN A 197 5.81 13.74 -16.15
N SER A 198 5.23 12.71 -16.77
CA SER A 198 5.17 12.61 -18.22
C SER A 198 4.10 13.54 -18.81
N GLU A 199 4.35 14.08 -19.99
CA GLU A 199 3.37 14.91 -20.71
C GLU A 199 2.11 14.10 -21.07
N THR A 200 2.29 12.81 -21.36
CA THR A 200 1.20 11.87 -21.70
C THR A 200 0.67 11.10 -20.50
N PHE A 201 0.74 11.67 -19.29
CA PHE A 201 0.31 10.97 -18.08
C PHE A 201 -1.14 10.52 -18.18
N SER A 202 -1.38 9.25 -17.87
CA SER A 202 -2.71 8.67 -17.81
C SER A 202 -2.84 7.77 -16.60
N LEU A 203 -3.67 8.17 -15.64
CA LEU A 203 -3.93 7.42 -14.41
C LEU A 203 -4.27 5.94 -14.70
N LYS A 204 -5.08 5.68 -15.73
CA LYS A 204 -5.48 4.31 -16.11
C LYS A 204 -4.27 3.45 -16.51
N LYS A 205 -3.37 4.00 -17.33
CA LYS A 205 -2.17 3.28 -17.78
C LYS A 205 -1.22 3.02 -16.62
N THR A 206 -0.98 4.03 -15.79
CA THR A 206 -0.09 3.92 -14.63
C THR A 206 -0.65 2.93 -13.61
N LEU A 207 -1.95 3.01 -13.31
CA LEU A 207 -2.63 2.08 -12.40
C LEU A 207 -2.57 0.64 -12.94
N GLY A 208 -2.82 0.44 -14.24
CA GLY A 208 -2.69 -0.88 -14.87
C GLY A 208 -1.27 -1.44 -14.75
N ALA A 209 -0.25 -0.60 -14.97
CA ALA A 209 1.15 -1.00 -14.86
C ALA A 209 1.55 -1.33 -13.41
N THR A 210 1.13 -0.54 -12.42
CA THR A 210 1.43 -0.81 -11.01
C THR A 210 0.66 -2.02 -10.47
N SER A 211 -0.60 -2.22 -10.91
CA SER A 211 -1.36 -3.45 -10.63
C SER A 211 -0.68 -4.69 -11.20
N LEU A 212 -0.26 -4.65 -12.47
CA LEU A 212 0.44 -5.77 -13.10
C LEU A 212 1.75 -6.09 -12.38
N ALA A 213 2.56 -5.07 -12.07
CA ALA A 213 3.79 -5.24 -11.32
C ALA A 213 3.53 -5.83 -9.92
N GLY A 214 2.51 -5.34 -9.21
CA GLY A 214 2.10 -5.86 -7.90
C GLY A 214 1.70 -7.34 -7.98
N LEU A 215 0.87 -7.72 -8.95
CA LEU A 215 0.45 -9.10 -9.17
C LEU A 215 1.63 -10.03 -9.47
N ILE A 216 2.54 -9.61 -10.35
CA ILE A 216 3.75 -10.38 -10.68
C ILE A 216 4.59 -10.64 -9.43
N ILE A 217 4.78 -9.63 -8.59
CA ILE A 217 5.63 -9.76 -7.39
C ILE A 217 4.96 -10.62 -6.32
N VAL A 218 3.65 -10.45 -6.09
CA VAL A 218 2.88 -11.34 -5.20
C VAL A 218 3.02 -12.78 -5.69
N PHE A 219 2.84 -13.02 -6.99
CA PHE A 219 2.98 -14.35 -7.58
C PHE A 219 4.39 -14.92 -7.38
N LEU A 220 5.43 -14.15 -7.69
CA LEU A 220 6.82 -14.58 -7.53
C LEU A 220 7.20 -14.89 -6.08
N ILE A 221 6.65 -14.17 -5.11
CA ILE A 221 6.99 -14.38 -3.70
C ILE A 221 6.19 -15.55 -3.12
N MET A 222 4.89 -15.63 -3.40
CA MET A 222 4.03 -16.70 -2.88
C MET A 222 4.31 -18.06 -3.54
N PHE A 223 4.65 -18.08 -4.83
CA PHE A 223 4.87 -19.32 -5.60
C PHE A 223 6.32 -19.54 -6.04
N GLY A 224 7.23 -18.61 -5.75
CA GLY A 224 8.66 -18.78 -6.02
C GLY A 224 9.40 -19.44 -4.86
N PRO A 225 10.57 -18.90 -4.43
CA PRO A 225 11.44 -19.61 -3.49
C PRO A 225 10.74 -20.05 -2.20
N LEU A 226 9.90 -19.19 -1.60
CA LEU A 226 9.20 -19.50 -0.36
C LEU A 226 8.16 -20.62 -0.54
N GLY A 227 7.41 -20.62 -1.65
CA GLY A 227 6.46 -21.70 -1.96
C GLY A 227 7.17 -23.01 -2.30
N ILE A 228 8.32 -22.95 -3.00
CA ILE A 228 9.15 -24.12 -3.29
C ILE A 228 9.74 -24.70 -2.00
N PHE A 229 10.26 -23.86 -1.10
CA PHE A 229 10.74 -24.29 0.23
C PHE A 229 9.63 -24.95 1.05
N GLU A 230 8.40 -24.45 1.00
CA GLU A 230 7.25 -25.06 1.66
C GLU A 230 6.91 -26.45 1.11
N ILE A 231 6.87 -26.60 -0.22
CA ILE A 231 6.62 -27.91 -0.86
C ILE A 231 7.69 -28.92 -0.45
N LEU A 232 8.96 -28.50 -0.48
CA LEU A 232 10.08 -29.34 -0.08
C LEU A 232 9.99 -29.71 1.40
N PHE A 233 9.74 -28.74 2.29
CA PHE A 233 9.64 -28.99 3.74
C PHE A 233 8.49 -29.96 4.08
N ASN A 234 7.32 -29.80 3.44
CA ASN A 234 6.19 -30.71 3.65
C ASN A 234 6.45 -32.12 3.13
N GLN A 235 7.15 -32.25 2.00
CA GLN A 235 7.56 -33.57 1.48
C GLN A 235 8.59 -34.26 2.38
N PHE A 236 9.55 -33.52 2.95
CA PHE A 236 10.57 -34.09 3.83
C PHE A 236 10.10 -34.33 5.27
N ARG A 237 9.03 -33.67 5.73
CA ARG A 237 8.41 -33.91 7.04
C ARG A 237 7.53 -35.17 7.07
N ALA A 238 7.01 -35.59 5.92
CA ALA A 238 6.16 -36.77 5.79
C ALA A 238 6.93 -38.10 5.59
N ALA A 239 8.27 -38.03 5.53
CA ALA A 239 9.20 -39.15 5.47
C ALA A 239 9.85 -39.37 6.85
#